data_AF-A0A955HS29-F1
#
_entry.id   AF-A0A955HS29-F1
#
_cell.length_a   1.000
_cell.length_b   1.000
_cell.length_c   1.000
_cell.angle_alpha   90.00
_cell.angle_beta   90.00
_cell.angle_gamma   90.00
#
_symmetry.space_group_name_H-M   'P 1'
#
loop_
_entity.id
_entity.type
_entity.pdbx_description
1 polymer ?
#
loop_
_entity_poly.entity_id
_entity_poly.type
_entity_poly.pdbx_seq_one_letter_code
_entity_poly.pdbx_strand_id
1 'polypeptide(L)'
;MGAYTLFKKYVYKTEKKKHVFLKATKITSLTQVVSRVIDIKSNKVYITTRVLKHLYDKKPSIEFYDCIKNLPKIIRYPDTIHANIESKRGDYCFIKKYDSRFYICSLKKARVAKKDLTEETLFVVTIFWLRRQTYLKKYPHIWSWRGDIPSS
;
A
#
# COMPACT_ATOMS: atom_id res chain seq x y z
N MET A 1 8.69 7.39 12.22
CA MET A 1 7.37 8.07 12.22
C MET A 1 6.42 7.27 11.34
N GLY A 2 5.31 6.75 11.87
CA GLY A 2 4.39 5.89 11.12
C GLY A 2 3.31 6.67 10.36
N ALA A 3 2.50 5.98 9.55
CA ALA A 3 1.41 6.58 8.75
C ALA A 3 0.44 7.40 9.62
N TYR A 4 0.08 6.86 10.78
CA TYR A 4 -0.83 7.52 11.73
C TYR A 4 -0.26 8.82 12.31
N THR A 5 1.04 8.85 12.62
CA THR A 5 1.70 10.08 13.11
C THR A 5 1.73 11.15 12.03
N LEU A 6 2.03 10.77 10.78
CA LEU A 6 2.01 11.69 9.64
C LEU A 6 0.58 12.23 9.40
N PHE A 7 -0.43 11.37 9.49
CA PHE A 7 -1.84 11.74 9.38
C PHE A 7 -2.24 12.76 10.46
N LYS A 8 -1.98 12.46 11.74
CA LYS A 8 -2.33 13.34 12.86
C LYS A 8 -1.71 14.73 12.74
N LYS A 9 -0.46 14.81 12.26
CA LYS A 9 0.29 16.08 12.18
C LYS A 9 -0.12 16.96 11.00
N TYR A 10 -0.46 16.37 9.85
CA TYR A 10 -0.60 17.14 8.60
C TYR A 10 -1.96 17.03 7.90
N VAL A 11 -2.83 16.10 8.30
CA VAL A 11 -4.08 15.79 7.58
C VAL A 11 -5.31 15.84 8.49
N TYR A 12 -5.19 15.38 9.73
CA TYR A 12 -6.32 15.35 10.66
C TYR A 12 -6.93 16.75 10.85
N LYS A 13 -8.27 16.82 10.87
CA LYS A 13 -9.08 18.05 10.95
C LYS A 13 -8.93 19.06 9.79
N THR A 14 -8.20 18.72 8.73
CA THR A 14 -8.19 19.56 7.51
C THR A 14 -9.52 19.44 6.76
N GLU A 15 -10.04 20.54 6.22
CA GLU A 15 -11.26 20.56 5.40
C GLU A 15 -11.14 19.64 4.17
N LYS A 16 -12.25 19.05 3.73
CA LYS A 16 -12.28 18.18 2.54
C LYS A 16 -11.71 18.89 1.32
N LYS A 17 -10.81 18.23 0.57
CA LYS A 17 -10.08 18.78 -0.59
C LYS A 17 -9.08 19.91 -0.30
N LYS A 18 -8.90 20.33 0.96
CA LYS A 18 -7.86 21.32 1.32
C LYS A 18 -6.48 20.79 0.96
N HIS A 19 -5.66 21.66 0.36
CA HIS A 19 -4.27 21.34 0.04
C HIS A 19 -3.50 21.04 1.34
N VAL A 20 -2.67 20.00 1.33
CA VAL A 20 -1.81 19.63 2.45
C VAL A 20 -0.36 19.63 2.01
N PHE A 21 0.55 20.00 2.90
CA PHE A 21 1.98 19.96 2.61
C PHE A 21 2.40 18.56 2.17
N LEU A 22 3.10 18.47 1.04
CA LEU A 22 3.64 17.21 0.56
C LEU A 22 4.78 16.75 1.46
N LYS A 23 4.52 15.72 2.26
CA LYS A 23 5.52 15.03 3.07
C LYS A 23 5.39 13.53 2.84
N ALA A 24 6.53 12.85 2.77
CA ALA A 24 6.60 11.40 2.70
C ALA A 24 7.19 10.86 4.01
N THR A 25 6.73 9.67 4.42
CA THR A 25 7.34 8.96 5.55
C THR A 25 7.47 7.48 5.24
N LYS A 26 8.55 6.86 5.71
CA LYS A 26 8.77 5.42 5.57
C LYS A 26 7.77 4.70 6.48
N ILE A 27 7.02 3.78 5.91
CA ILE A 27 6.03 2.96 6.65
C ILE A 27 6.62 1.65 7.10
N THR A 28 7.29 0.95 6.19
CA THR A 28 7.94 -0.33 6.50
C THR A 28 9.02 -0.62 5.46
N SER A 29 9.69 -1.75 5.65
CA SER A 29 10.48 -2.41 4.61
C SER A 29 9.82 -3.75 4.27
N LEU A 30 9.89 -4.13 2.99
CA LEU A 30 9.54 -5.47 2.51
C LEU A 30 10.53 -6.51 3.06
N THR A 31 10.08 -7.76 3.17
CA THR A 31 10.98 -8.89 3.40
C THR A 31 11.82 -9.17 2.15
N GLN A 32 12.94 -9.85 2.31
CA GLN A 32 13.79 -10.24 1.17
C GLN A 32 13.03 -11.11 0.16
N VAL A 33 12.10 -11.96 0.62
CA VAL A 33 11.25 -12.78 -0.26
C VAL A 33 10.35 -11.89 -1.10
N VAL A 34 9.59 -11.00 -0.46
CA VAL A 34 8.66 -10.11 -1.15
C VAL A 34 9.40 -9.17 -2.11
N SER A 35 10.57 -8.64 -1.72
CA SER A 35 11.41 -7.82 -2.60
C SER A 35 11.91 -8.56 -3.84
N ARG A 36 12.29 -9.84 -3.71
CA ARG A 36 12.71 -10.67 -4.84
C ARG A 36 11.55 -10.96 -5.78
N VAL A 37 10.38 -11.29 -5.23
CA VAL A 37 9.17 -11.60 -6.01
C VAL A 37 8.76 -10.46 -6.94
N ILE A 38 8.86 -9.21 -6.50
CA ILE A 38 8.47 -8.04 -7.32
C ILE A 38 9.66 -7.35 -8.00
N ASP A 39 10.84 -7.96 -7.94
CA ASP A 39 12.11 -7.45 -8.47
C ASP A 39 12.33 -5.96 -8.16
N ILE A 40 12.61 -5.66 -6.88
CA ILE A 40 12.94 -4.30 -6.44
C ILE A 40 14.22 -4.26 -5.61
N LYS A 41 15.09 -3.29 -5.93
CA LYS A 41 16.37 -3.09 -5.24
C LYS A 41 16.19 -2.47 -3.84
N SER A 42 15.33 -1.44 -3.70
CA SER A 42 15.01 -0.88 -2.38
C SER A 42 13.78 -1.56 -1.79
N ASN A 43 13.95 -2.17 -0.63
CA ASN A 43 12.82 -2.76 0.10
C ASN A 43 11.95 -1.71 0.83
N LYS A 44 12.27 -0.42 0.75
CA LYS A 44 11.60 0.61 1.55
C LYS A 44 10.27 1.01 0.92
N VAL A 45 9.24 1.11 1.74
CA VAL A 45 7.90 1.53 1.33
C VAL A 45 7.48 2.80 2.07
N TYR A 46 6.98 3.78 1.33
CA TYR A 46 6.62 5.10 1.81
C TYR A 46 5.13 5.38 1.60
N ILE A 47 4.60 6.33 2.37
CA ILE A 47 3.30 6.95 2.09
C ILE A 47 3.44 8.46 2.14
N THR A 48 2.59 9.16 1.39
CA THR A 48 2.56 10.62 1.37
C THR A 48 1.32 11.17 2.07
N THR A 49 1.43 12.40 2.56
CA THR A 49 0.29 13.19 3.07
C THR A 49 -0.83 13.32 2.04
N ARG A 50 -0.50 13.44 0.75
CA ARG A 50 -1.50 13.49 -0.34
C ARG A 50 -2.35 12.22 -0.40
N VAL A 51 -1.72 11.05 -0.24
CA VAL A 51 -2.44 9.76 -0.23
C VAL A 51 -3.31 9.64 1.02
N LEU A 52 -2.77 10.00 2.19
CA LEU A 52 -3.54 10.02 3.43
C LEU A 52 -4.74 10.96 3.35
N LYS A 53 -4.57 12.15 2.77
CA LYS A 53 -5.63 13.13 2.53
C LYS A 53 -6.70 12.57 1.59
N HIS A 54 -6.30 11.96 0.48
CA HIS A 54 -7.22 11.34 -0.46
C HIS A 54 -8.09 10.24 0.19
N LEU A 55 -7.47 9.37 0.98
CA LEU A 55 -8.16 8.30 1.69
C LEU A 55 -9.13 8.85 2.74
N TYR A 56 -8.67 9.82 3.54
CA TYR A 56 -9.47 10.46 4.59
C TYR A 56 -10.66 11.24 4.01
N ASP A 57 -10.47 12.02 2.95
CA ASP A 57 -11.53 12.81 2.33
C ASP A 57 -12.61 11.97 1.66
N LYS A 58 -12.23 10.79 1.15
CA LYS A 58 -13.18 9.85 0.57
C LYS A 58 -14.02 9.17 1.64
N LYS A 59 -13.40 8.79 2.77
CA LYS A 59 -14.09 8.00 3.79
C LYS A 59 -13.41 8.09 5.16
N PRO A 60 -13.67 9.14 5.97
CA PRO A 60 -13.10 9.30 7.30
C PRO A 60 -13.83 8.39 8.29
N SER A 61 -13.66 7.08 8.15
CA SER A 61 -14.40 6.05 8.88
C SER A 61 -13.45 5.15 9.67
N ILE A 62 -14.03 4.28 10.51
CA ILE A 62 -13.28 3.23 11.24
C ILE A 62 -12.37 2.44 10.27
N GLU A 63 -12.84 2.17 9.06
CA GLU A 63 -12.05 1.52 8.01
C GLU A 63 -10.74 2.26 7.70
N PHE A 64 -10.77 3.59 7.58
CA PHE A 64 -9.57 4.38 7.32
C PHE A 64 -8.54 4.22 8.45
N TYR A 65 -9.00 4.33 9.71
CA TYR A 65 -8.14 4.19 10.88
C TYR A 65 -7.54 2.78 11.00
N ASP A 66 -8.35 1.75 10.75
CA ASP A 66 -7.90 0.36 10.74
C ASP A 66 -6.88 0.10 9.63
N CYS A 67 -7.11 0.65 8.43
CA CYS A 67 -6.18 0.54 7.32
C CYS A 67 -4.82 1.16 7.64
N ILE A 68 -4.77 2.41 8.11
CA ILE A 68 -3.50 3.09 8.40
C ILE A 68 -2.76 2.46 9.59
N LYS A 69 -3.47 1.89 10.56
CA LYS A 69 -2.89 1.19 11.72
C LYS A 69 -2.22 -0.11 11.30
N ASN A 70 -2.85 -0.87 10.40
CA ASN A 70 -2.36 -2.18 9.97
C ASN A 70 -1.48 -2.14 8.71
N LEU A 71 -1.35 -0.98 8.07
CA LEU A 71 -0.60 -0.77 6.83
C LEU A 71 0.81 -1.41 6.83
N PRO A 72 1.65 -1.27 7.87
CA PRO A 72 2.97 -1.92 7.89
C PRO A 72 2.89 -3.45 7.81
N LYS A 73 1.91 -4.07 8.49
CA LYS A 73 1.75 -5.53 8.53
C LYS A 73 1.30 -6.07 7.17
N ILE A 74 0.35 -5.37 6.53
CA ILE A 74 -0.17 -5.73 5.20
C ILE A 74 0.94 -5.70 4.15
N ILE A 75 1.77 -4.65 4.18
CA ILE A 75 2.85 -4.47 3.20
C ILE A 75 4.01 -5.42 3.46
N ARG A 76 4.40 -5.64 4.72
CA ARG A 76 5.58 -6.45 5.05
C ARG A 76 5.34 -7.95 4.87
N TYR A 77 4.14 -8.42 5.17
CA TYR A 77 3.77 -9.83 5.12
C TYR A 77 2.45 -10.03 4.36
N PRO A 78 2.38 -9.72 3.06
CA PRO A 78 1.19 -10.00 2.28
C PRO A 78 0.94 -11.51 2.21
N ASP A 79 -0.33 -11.90 2.15
CA ASP A 79 -0.71 -13.30 1.92
C ASP A 79 -0.69 -13.60 0.42
N THR A 80 -1.08 -12.64 -0.43
CA THR A 80 -0.90 -12.70 -1.89
C THR A 80 -0.47 -11.37 -2.48
N ILE A 81 0.20 -11.44 -3.64
CA ILE A 81 0.63 -10.30 -4.44
C ILE A 81 0.07 -10.50 -5.85
N HIS A 82 -0.51 -9.44 -6.39
CA HIS A 82 -1.01 -9.41 -7.76
C HIS A 82 -0.43 -8.20 -8.49
N ALA A 83 -0.28 -8.31 -9.81
CA ALA A 83 -0.08 -7.15 -10.66
C ALA A 83 -1.35 -6.31 -10.65
N ASN A 84 -1.20 -4.99 -10.68
CA ASN A 84 -2.34 -4.12 -10.86
C ASN A 84 -2.79 -4.12 -12.33
N ILE A 85 -4.06 -3.79 -12.57
CA ILE A 85 -4.59 -3.63 -13.92
C ILE A 85 -4.31 -2.22 -14.45
N GLU A 86 -4.15 -2.05 -15.75
CA GLU A 86 -3.77 -0.77 -16.39
C GLU A 86 -4.73 0.39 -16.05
N SER A 87 -6.02 0.10 -15.88
CA SER A 87 -7.04 1.09 -15.52
C SER A 87 -6.94 1.62 -14.08
N LYS A 88 -6.02 1.09 -13.25
CA LYS A 88 -5.88 1.44 -11.83
C LYS A 88 -4.48 1.95 -11.53
N ARG A 89 -4.39 2.85 -10.55
CA ARG A 89 -3.12 3.44 -10.13
C ARG A 89 -2.32 2.49 -9.23
N GLY A 90 -1.03 2.38 -9.49
CA GLY A 90 -0.07 1.50 -8.79
C GLY A 90 0.31 0.32 -9.67
N ASP A 91 1.39 -0.36 -9.31
CA ASP A 91 1.97 -1.47 -10.08
C ASP A 91 1.64 -2.82 -9.44
N TYR A 92 1.55 -2.85 -8.10
CA TYR A 92 1.27 -4.08 -7.34
C TYR A 92 0.12 -3.90 -6.37
N CYS A 93 -0.65 -4.97 -6.18
CA CYS A 93 -1.71 -5.07 -5.19
C CYS A 93 -1.35 -6.15 -4.16
N PHE A 94 -1.05 -5.71 -2.95
CA PHE A 94 -0.72 -6.58 -1.82
C PHE A 94 -2.00 -6.87 -1.05
N ILE A 95 -2.31 -8.14 -0.84
CA ILE A 95 -3.51 -8.57 -0.12
C ILE A 95 -3.11 -9.29 1.15
N LYS A 96 -3.78 -8.95 2.25
CA LYS A 96 -3.64 -9.65 3.52
C LYS A 96 -4.99 -9.87 4.16
N LYS A 97 -5.25 -11.09 4.61
CA LYS A 97 -6.34 -11.41 5.53
C LYS A 97 -5.87 -11.14 6.95
N TYR A 98 -6.61 -10.31 7.66
CA TYR A 98 -6.38 -10.01 9.06
C TYR A 98 -7.73 -9.81 9.74
N ASP A 99 -7.95 -10.46 10.89
CA ASP A 99 -9.19 -10.36 11.67
C ASP A 99 -10.45 -10.54 10.82
N SER A 100 -10.51 -11.66 10.08
CA SER A 100 -11.61 -12.02 9.16
C SER A 100 -11.88 -11.04 8.00
N ARG A 101 -11.05 -10.01 7.82
CA ARG A 101 -11.15 -9.03 6.73
C ARG A 101 -9.99 -9.17 5.77
N PHE A 102 -10.27 -8.97 4.49
CA PHE A 102 -9.25 -8.85 3.46
C PHE A 102 -8.91 -7.37 3.27
N TYR A 103 -7.63 -7.04 3.37
CA TYR A 103 -7.11 -5.72 3.09
C TYR A 103 -6.37 -5.77 1.76
N ILE A 104 -6.58 -4.76 0.93
CA ILE A 104 -5.81 -4.55 -0.29
C ILE A 104 -5.02 -3.26 -0.17
N CYS A 105 -3.72 -3.31 -0.48
CA CYS A 105 -2.85 -2.15 -0.55
C CYS A 105 -2.21 -2.09 -1.93
N SER A 106 -2.47 -1.01 -2.67
CA SER A 106 -1.82 -0.75 -3.95
C SER A 106 -0.53 0.03 -3.74
N LEU A 107 0.56 -0.47 -4.33
CA LEU A 107 1.89 0.12 -4.29
C LEU A 107 2.32 0.55 -5.69
N LYS A 108 2.96 1.71 -5.79
CA LYS A 108 3.58 2.23 -7.01
C LYS A 108 5.09 2.29 -6.88
N LYS A 109 5.82 1.67 -7.81
CA LYS A 109 7.25 1.88 -8.05
C LYS A 109 7.46 3.32 -8.51
N ALA A 110 8.45 3.96 -7.91
CA ALA A 110 8.88 5.29 -8.28
C ALA A 110 10.40 5.37 -8.20
N ARG A 111 10.99 6.06 -9.16
CA ARG A 111 12.41 6.43 -9.15
C ARG A 111 12.55 7.76 -8.41
N VAL A 112 13.34 7.78 -7.35
CA VAL A 112 13.59 8.99 -6.57
C VAL A 112 15.07 9.35 -6.72
N ALA A 113 15.34 10.54 -7.23
CA ALA A 113 16.68 11.09 -7.27
C ALA A 113 17.13 11.45 -5.86
N LYS A 114 18.31 10.99 -5.47
CA LYS A 114 18.90 11.23 -4.16
C LYS A 114 20.37 11.58 -4.36
N LYS A 115 20.66 12.88 -4.35
CA LYS A 115 21.95 13.42 -4.81
C LYS A 115 22.23 12.91 -6.22
N ASP A 116 23.25 12.06 -6.37
CA ASP A 116 23.77 11.55 -7.64
C ASP A 116 23.25 10.14 -8.00
N LEU A 117 22.36 9.57 -7.18
CA LEU A 117 21.82 8.22 -7.38
C LEU A 117 20.30 8.25 -7.57
N THR A 118 19.82 7.42 -8.48
CA THR A 118 18.38 7.13 -8.62
C THR A 118 18.06 5.85 -7.86
N GLU A 119 17.31 5.96 -6.76
CA GLU A 119 16.83 4.80 -5.99
C GLU A 119 15.39 4.48 -6.45
N GLU A 120 15.14 3.25 -6.88
CA GLU A 120 13.78 2.77 -7.06
C GLU A 120 13.17 2.45 -5.69
N THR A 121 11.97 2.95 -5.42
CA THR A 121 11.26 2.72 -4.15
C THR A 121 9.77 2.56 -4.37
N LEU A 122 9.03 2.17 -3.34
CA LEU A 122 7.58 1.97 -3.40
C LEU A 122 6.83 3.03 -2.60
N PHE A 123 5.74 3.50 -3.19
CA PHE A 123 4.78 4.38 -2.54
C PHE A 123 3.41 3.72 -2.46
N VAL A 124 2.80 3.77 -1.28
CA VAL A 124 1.40 3.43 -1.10
C VAL A 124 0.55 4.41 -1.90
N VAL A 125 -0.33 3.88 -2.75
CA VAL A 125 -1.28 4.66 -3.56
C VAL A 125 -2.67 4.65 -2.93
N THR A 126 -3.11 3.49 -2.47
CA THR A 126 -4.40 3.32 -1.81
C THR A 126 -4.39 2.09 -0.89
N ILE A 127 -5.28 2.09 0.09
CA ILE A 127 -5.56 0.94 0.96
C ILE A 127 -7.04 0.96 1.34
N PHE A 128 -7.69 -0.20 1.32
CA PHE A 128 -9.10 -0.33 1.71
C PHE A 128 -9.45 -1.80 2.04
N TRP A 129 -10.65 -2.03 2.57
CA TRP A 129 -11.19 -3.37 2.78
C TRP A 129 -11.74 -3.95 1.48
N LEU A 130 -11.27 -5.14 1.14
CA LEU A 130 -11.81 -5.91 0.04
C LEU A 130 -13.11 -6.59 0.48
N ARG A 131 -14.25 -6.03 0.07
CA ARG A 131 -15.59 -6.54 0.42
C ARG A 131 -16.02 -7.76 -0.38
N ARG A 132 -15.50 -7.91 -1.60
CA ARG A 132 -15.84 -9.00 -2.53
C ARG A 132 -14.55 -9.54 -3.15
N GLN A 133 -14.29 -10.84 -2.99
CA GLN A 133 -13.10 -11.47 -3.56
C GLN A 133 -13.09 -11.44 -5.10
N THR A 134 -14.27 -11.39 -5.72
CA THR A 134 -14.43 -11.27 -7.18
C THR A 134 -13.75 -10.03 -7.77
N TYR A 135 -13.47 -9.01 -6.95
CA TYR A 135 -12.71 -7.82 -7.34
C TYR A 135 -11.32 -8.17 -7.91
N LEU A 136 -10.69 -9.25 -7.41
CA LEU A 136 -9.34 -9.66 -7.81
C LEU A 136 -9.32 -10.56 -9.05
N LYS A 137 -10.47 -11.00 -9.58
CA LYS A 137 -10.52 -11.91 -10.75
C LYS A 137 -9.76 -11.40 -11.98
N LYS A 138 -9.66 -10.08 -12.13
CA LYS A 138 -8.96 -9.44 -13.26
C LYS A 138 -7.50 -9.09 -12.97
N TYR A 139 -7.01 -9.35 -11.75
CA TYR A 139 -5.67 -8.96 -11.32
C TYR A 139 -4.72 -10.15 -11.46
N PRO A 140 -3.73 -10.10 -12.37
CA PRO A 140 -2.79 -11.21 -12.57
C PRO A 140 -2.11 -11.57 -11.25
N HIS A 141 -2.17 -12.85 -10.89
CA HIS A 141 -1.50 -13.35 -9.70
C HIS A 141 0.02 -13.34 -9.93
N ILE A 142 0.78 -12.89 -8.93
CA ILE A 142 2.25 -12.93 -8.97
C ILE A 142 2.77 -13.95 -7.97
N TRP A 143 2.22 -13.98 -6.75
CA TRP A 143 2.76 -14.80 -5.67
C TRP A 143 1.79 -14.97 -4.51
N SER A 144 1.89 -16.08 -3.80
CA SER A 144 1.15 -16.41 -2.58
C SER A 144 2.09 -16.94 -1.48
N TRP A 145 1.82 -16.58 -0.22
CA TRP A 145 2.64 -17.03 0.93
C TRP A 145 2.46 -18.51 1.24
N ARG A 146 1.24 -19.02 1.07
CA ARG A 146 0.97 -20.46 1.10
C ARG A 146 1.17 -20.90 -0.34
N GLY A 147 2.36 -21.43 -0.65
CA GLY A 147 2.73 -21.86 -1.99
C GLY A 147 1.63 -22.65 -2.69
N ASP A 148 1.58 -22.53 -4.00
CA ASP A 148 0.64 -23.17 -4.90
C ASP A 148 0.18 -24.55 -4.39
N ILE A 149 -1.08 -24.64 -3.94
CA ILE A 149 -1.82 -25.87 -4.17
C ILE A 149 -2.32 -25.68 -5.59
N PRO A 150 -1.77 -26.40 -6.59
CA PRO A 150 -2.31 -26.31 -7.94
C PRO A 150 -3.77 -26.73 -7.83
N SER A 151 -4.66 -25.88 -8.35
CA SER A 151 -6.04 -26.28 -8.61
C SER A 151 -5.97 -27.53 -9.48
N SER A 152 -6.35 -28.67 -8.89
CA SER A 152 -6.53 -29.96 -9.57
C SER A 152 -7.62 -29.87 -10.62
#